data_AF-A0AAV3WJL6-F1
#
_entry.id   AF-A0AAV3WJL6-F1
#
_cell.length_a   1.000
_cell.length_b   1.000
_cell.length_c   1.000
_cell.angle_alpha   90.00
_cell.angle_beta   90.00
_cell.angle_gamma   90.00
#
_symmetry.space_group_name_H-M   'P 1'
#
loop_
_entity.id
_entity.type
_entity.pdbx_description
1 polymer ?
#
loop_
_entity_poly.entity_id
_entity_poly.type
_entity_poly.pdbx_seq_one_letter_code
_entity_poly.pdbx_strand_id
1 'polypeptide(L)' 'MLKHVCKFMLITALSDCLSLGYLNYKQTRMLKKQGFTLNEEGWTLRLPENYCLDLSNPI' A
#
# COMPACT_ATOMS: atom_id res chain seq x y z
N MET A 1 30.60 -16.44 -12.37
CA MET A 1 29.92 -16.60 -11.06
C MET A 1 29.36 -15.29 -10.52
N LEU A 2 30.18 -14.24 -10.30
CA LEU A 2 29.72 -12.93 -9.76
C LEU A 2 28.59 -12.25 -10.57
N LYS A 3 28.64 -12.33 -11.91
CA LYS A 3 27.61 -11.76 -12.80
C LYS A 3 26.21 -12.36 -12.58
N HIS A 4 26.12 -13.63 -12.17
CA HIS A 4 24.84 -14.29 -11.91
C HIS A 4 24.29 -13.91 -10.54
N VAL A 5 25.17 -13.70 -9.55
CA VAL A 5 24.78 -13.23 -8.21
C VAL A 5 24.17 -11.84 -8.29
N CYS A 6 24.78 -10.89 -9.01
CA CYS A 6 24.21 -9.55 -9.16
C CYS A 6 22.85 -9.55 -9.87
N LYS A 7 22.67 -10.39 -10.90
CA LYS A 7 21.36 -10.54 -11.57
C LYS A 7 20.30 -11.09 -10.62
N PHE A 8 20.66 -12.06 -9.79
CA PHE A 8 19.73 -12.67 -8.84
C PHE A 8 19.30 -11.66 -7.75
N MET A 9 20.26 -10.88 -7.23
CA MET A 9 20.00 -9.85 -6.21
C MET A 9 19.06 -8.75 -6.71
N LEU A 10 19.18 -8.35 -7.99
CA LEU A 10 18.27 -7.39 -8.60
C LEU A 10 16.84 -7.94 -8.70
N ILE A 11 16.70 -9.20 -9.13
CA ILE A 11 15.37 -9.84 -9.27
C ILE A 11 14.69 -9.97 -7.91
N THR A 12 15.43 -10.38 -6.87
CA THR A 12 14.89 -10.52 -5.51
C THR A 12 14.50 -9.17 -4.90
N ALA A 13 15.32 -8.13 -5.10
CA ALA A 13 15.01 -6.79 -4.61
C ALA A 13 13.76 -6.18 -5.29
N LEU A 14 13.55 -6.49 -6.58
CA LEU A 14 12.35 -6.08 -7.32
C LEU A 14 11.11 -6.87 -6.91
N SER A 15 11.24 -8.18 -6.62
CA SER A 15 10.10 -9.01 -6.18
C SER A 15 9.63 -8.70 -4.75
N ASP A 16 10.54 -8.29 -3.86
CA ASP A 16 10.17 -7.90 -2.50
C ASP A 16 9.43 -6.55 -2.47
N CYS A 17 9.68 -5.66 -3.44
CA CYS A 17 8.89 -4.43 -3.63
C CYS A 17 7.44 -4.73 -4.07
N LEU A 18 7.23 -5.84 -4.79
CA LEU A 18 5.90 -6.32 -5.22
C LEU A 18 5.16 -7.15 -4.15
N SER A 19 5.84 -7.57 -3.08
CA SER A 19 5.25 -8.45 -2.05
C SER A 19 4.41 -7.72 -1.00
N LEU A 20 4.14 -6.43 -1.18
CA LEU A 20 3.13 -5.66 -0.42
C LEU A 20 1.68 -6.08 -0.74
N GLY A 21 1.46 -7.05 -1.63
CA GLY A 21 0.15 -7.36 -2.19
C GLY A 21 -0.83 -8.15 -1.31
N TYR A 22 -0.39 -8.85 -0.25
CA TYR A 22 -1.28 -9.67 0.59
C TYR A 22 -1.20 -9.28 2.06
N LEU A 23 -2.13 -8.41 2.46
CA LEU A 23 -2.37 -8.07 3.85
C LEU A 23 -2.99 -9.27 4.58
N ASN A 24 -2.50 -9.58 5.78
CA ASN A 24 -3.07 -10.64 6.61
C ASN A 24 -4.40 -10.20 7.25
N TYR A 25 -5.15 -11.16 7.81
CA TYR A 25 -6.46 -10.90 8.44
C TYR A 25 -6.44 -9.78 9.50
N LYS A 26 -5.39 -9.70 10.33
CA LYS A 26 -5.28 -8.65 11.36
C LYS A 26 -5.08 -7.27 10.73
N GLN A 27 -4.25 -7.18 9.71
CA GLN A 27 -4.00 -5.92 8.97
C GLN A 27 -5.26 -5.47 8.23
N THR A 28 -5.94 -6.39 7.54
CA THR A 28 -7.24 -6.13 6.91
C THR A 28 -8.29 -5.66 7.91
N ARG A 29 -8.36 -6.28 9.10
CA ARG A 29 -9.29 -5.86 10.15
C ARG A 29 -8.97 -4.46 10.68
N MET A 30 -7.69 -4.12 10.82
CA MET A 30 -7.25 -2.80 11.23
C MET A 30 -7.62 -1.73 10.20
N LEU A 31 -7.39 -1.99 8.91
CA LEU A 31 -7.74 -1.08 7.82
C LEU A 31 -9.24 -0.78 7.79
N LYS A 32 -10.09 -1.81 7.87
CA LYS A 32 -11.55 -1.65 7.96
C LYS A 32 -11.97 -0.79 9.15
N LYS A 33 -11.32 -0.96 10.32
CA LYS A 33 -11.60 -0.12 11.51
C LYS A 33 -11.22 1.34 11.32
N GLN A 34 -10.21 1.63 10.51
CA GLN A 34 -9.78 2.99 10.19
C GLN A 34 -10.62 3.64 9.08
N GLY A 35 -11.61 2.93 8.52
CA GLY A 35 -12.45 3.45 7.44
C GLY A 35 -11.90 3.20 6.05
N PHE A 36 -10.85 2.39 5.90
CA PHE A 36 -10.39 1.96 4.59
C PHE A 36 -11.36 0.95 3.97
N THR A 37 -11.57 1.07 2.68
CA THR A 37 -12.37 0.18 1.84
C THR A 37 -11.48 -0.49 0.80
N LEU A 38 -11.74 -1.77 0.52
CA LEU A 38 -11.05 -2.50 -0.55
C LEU A 38 -11.82 -2.32 -1.87
N ASN A 39 -11.17 -1.76 -2.88
CA ASN A 39 -11.68 -1.61 -4.25
C ASN A 39 -10.77 -2.38 -5.24
N GLU A 40 -11.05 -2.27 -6.54
CA GLU A 40 -10.30 -2.95 -7.60
C GLU A 40 -8.82 -2.52 -7.68
N GLU A 41 -8.50 -1.32 -7.18
CA GLU A 41 -7.13 -0.75 -7.15
C GLU A 41 -6.37 -1.08 -5.86
N GLY A 42 -7.09 -1.48 -4.79
CA GLY A 42 -6.52 -1.83 -3.49
C GLY A 42 -7.25 -1.21 -2.30
N TRP A 43 -6.53 -0.99 -1.21
CA TRP A 43 -7.09 -0.37 0.00
C TRP A 43 -7.07 1.15 -0.12
N THR A 44 -8.24 1.78 -0.03
CA THR A 44 -8.39 3.24 -0.15
C THR A 44 -9.11 3.80 1.08
N LEU A 45 -8.67 4.97 1.55
CA LEU A 45 -9.35 5.73 2.60
C LEU A 45 -10.22 6.79 1.92
N ARG A 46 -11.53 6.64 2.01
CA ARG A 46 -12.44 7.64 1.43
C ARG A 46 -12.64 8.79 2.42
N LEU A 47 -12.42 10.00 1.94
CA LEU A 47 -12.74 11.20 2.68
C LEU A 47 -14.27 11.31 2.82
N PRO A 48 -14.82 11.56 4.03
CA PRO A 48 -16.26 11.74 4.22
C PRO A 48 -16.78 12.90 3.36
N GLU A 49 -17.99 12.77 2.82
CA GLU A 49 -18.61 13.78 1.93
C GLU A 49 -18.78 15.14 2.60
N ASN A 50 -18.80 15.18 3.93
CA ASN A 50 -18.95 16.40 4.73
C ASN A 50 -17.60 17.06 5.08
N TYR A 51 -16.47 16.47 4.70
CA TYR A 51 -15.15 17.02 4.98
C TYR A 51 -14.70 17.89 3.80
N CYS A 52 -14.83 19.20 3.96
CA CYS A 52 -14.23 20.17 3.04
C CYS A 52 -12.76 20.31 3.41
N LEU A 53 -11.87 19.71 2.61
CA LEU A 53 -10.42 19.86 2.76
C LEU A 53 -10.07 21.25 2.24
N ASP A 54 -9.95 22.23 3.13
CA ASP A 54 -9.61 23.60 2.76
C ASP A 54 -8.13 23.65 2.34
N LEU A 55 -7.89 23.43 1.05
CA LEU A 55 -6.57 23.41 0.41
C LEU A 55 -5.86 24.77 0.46
N SER A 56 -6.49 25.81 1.01
CA SER A 56 -5.94 27.16 1.15
C SER A 56 -5.12 27.38 2.42
N ASN A 57 -5.16 26.45 3.39
CA ASN A 57 -4.37 26.54 4.62
C ASN A 57 -3.66 25.20 4.91
N PRO A 58 -2.39 25.04 4.49
CA PRO A 58 -1.59 23.89 4.89
C PRO A 58 -1.26 24.00 6.39
N ILE A 59 -1.63 22.96 7.15
CA ILE A 59 -1.17 22.73 8.54
C ILE A 59 0.31 22.40 8.54
#